data_AF-A0A0P0DY94-F1
#
_entry.id   AF-A0A0P0DY94-F1
#
_cell.length_a   1.000
_cell.length_b   1.000
_cell.length_c   1.000
_cell.angle_alpha   90.00
_cell.angle_beta   90.00
_cell.angle_gamma   90.00
#
_symmetry.space_group_name_H-M   'P 1'
#
loop_
_entity.id
_entity.type
_entity.pdbx_description
1 polymer ?
#
loop_
_entity_poly.entity_id
_entity_poly.type
_entity_poly.pdbx_seq_one_letter_code
_entity_poly.pdbx_strand_id
1 'polypeptide(L)'
;MDHTQHTEQPYLGPFDDQWTITEIVEWFAVDDARCHDEGCRPVLAALDRALSPAGSGTAASGDPAPVMLLRALVARLAADPALGQMRLAEVLGIRAGVHELV
;
A
#
# COMPACT_ATOMS: atom_id res chain seq x y z
N MET A 1 -6.81 -31.72 17.05
CA MET A 1 -5.61 -31.30 16.30
C MET A 1 -5.93 -29.93 15.74
N ASP A 2 -5.54 -28.90 16.49
CA ASP A 2 -5.72 -27.49 16.19
C ASP A 2 -5.17 -27.15 14.80
N HIS A 3 -6.05 -26.71 13.92
CA HIS A 3 -5.64 -26.01 12.72
C HIS A 3 -5.37 -24.58 13.17
N THR A 4 -4.12 -24.28 13.52
CA THR A 4 -3.65 -22.90 13.65
C THR A 4 -3.87 -22.21 12.30
N GLN A 5 -4.99 -21.49 12.18
CA GLN A 5 -5.22 -20.53 11.11
C GLN A 5 -4.15 -19.45 11.27
N HIS A 6 -3.02 -19.66 10.60
CA HIS A 6 -2.05 -18.60 10.40
C HIS A 6 -2.71 -17.67 9.40
N THR A 7 -3.47 -16.69 9.89
CA THR A 7 -3.99 -15.59 9.07
C THR A 7 -2.77 -15.01 8.38
N GLU A 8 -2.63 -15.28 7.08
CA GLU A 8 -1.50 -14.85 6.27
C GLU A 8 -1.56 -13.32 6.21
N GLN A 9 -0.98 -12.65 7.22
CA GLN A 9 -0.97 -11.21 7.26
C GLN A 9 -0.21 -10.76 5.99
N PRO A 10 -0.83 -9.93 5.14
CA PRO A 10 -0.15 -9.42 3.97
C PRO A 10 1.11 -8.70 4.45
N TYR A 11 2.25 -9.07 3.88
CA TYR A 11 3.51 -8.44 4.22
C TYR A 11 3.47 -6.97 3.77
N LEU A 12 3.27 -6.06 4.74
CA LEU A 12 3.22 -4.62 4.52
C LEU A 12 4.61 -3.95 4.52
N GLY A 13 5.69 -4.73 4.67
CA GLY A 13 7.04 -4.16 4.78
C GLY A 13 7.18 -3.28 6.03
N PRO A 14 7.79 -2.09 5.94
CA PRO A 14 8.01 -1.20 7.08
C PRO A 14 6.77 -0.39 7.49
N PHE A 15 5.62 -0.60 6.83
CA PHE A 15 4.42 0.19 7.04
C PHE A 15 3.44 -0.49 8.01
N ASP A 16 2.79 0.30 8.83
CA ASP A 16 1.70 -0.13 9.70
C ASP A 16 0.37 -0.09 8.92
N ASP A 17 -0.55 -1.01 9.23
CA ASP A 17 -1.82 -1.14 8.50
C ASP A 17 -2.77 0.04 8.77
N GLN A 18 -2.58 0.75 9.88
CA GLN A 18 -3.31 1.97 10.24
C GLN A 18 -2.72 3.24 9.64
N TRP A 19 -1.53 3.18 9.03
CA TRP A 19 -0.96 4.34 8.36
C TRP A 19 -1.84 4.78 7.19
N THR A 20 -2.01 6.09 7.08
CA THR A 20 -2.65 6.73 5.94
C THR A 20 -1.73 6.75 4.73
N ILE A 21 -2.30 6.89 3.54
CA ILE A 21 -1.50 7.04 2.32
C ILE A 21 -0.57 8.26 2.42
N THR A 22 -1.02 9.35 3.06
CA THR A 22 -0.17 10.54 3.29
C THR A 22 1.05 10.21 4.14
N GLU A 23 0.87 9.51 5.27
CA GLU A 23 1.98 9.14 6.15
C GLU A 23 3.01 8.24 5.43
N ILE A 24 2.55 7.35 4.55
CA ILE A 24 3.43 6.54 3.71
C ILE A 24 4.28 7.44 2.81
N VAL A 25 3.67 8.40 2.12
CA VAL A 25 4.39 9.34 1.24
C VAL A 25 5.37 10.21 2.01
N GLU A 26 4.96 10.71 3.18
CA GLU A 26 5.83 11.50 4.06
C GLU A 26 7.03 10.69 4.56
N TRP A 27 6.82 9.40 4.86
CA TRP A 27 7.92 8.50 5.25
C TRP A 27 8.98 8.35 4.15
N PHE A 28 8.60 8.34 2.87
CA PHE A 28 9.56 8.40 1.75
C PHE A 28 10.20 9.77 1.61
N ALA A 29 9.46 10.86 1.84
CA ALA A 29 9.98 12.22 1.71
C ALA A 29 11.11 12.54 2.72
N VAL A 30 11.19 11.81 3.83
CA VAL A 30 12.27 11.95 4.84
C VAL A 30 13.62 11.45 4.33
N ASP A 31 13.64 10.44 3.45
CA ASP A 31 14.88 9.80 2.98
C ASP A 31 14.70 9.21 1.58
N ASP A 32 15.31 9.84 0.60
CA ASP A 32 15.24 9.46 -0.82
C ASP A 32 15.81 8.06 -1.08
N ALA A 33 16.72 7.55 -0.24
CA ALA A 33 17.22 6.18 -0.39
C ALA A 33 16.09 5.14 -0.30
N ARG A 34 15.01 5.45 0.44
CA ARG A 34 13.82 4.59 0.58
C ARG A 34 13.06 4.46 -0.73
N CYS A 35 13.12 5.46 -1.61
CA CYS A 35 12.50 5.40 -2.96
C CYS A 35 13.14 4.32 -3.85
N HIS A 36 14.31 3.82 -3.48
CA HIS A 36 15.03 2.75 -4.18
C HIS A 36 14.99 1.41 -3.41
N ASP A 37 14.29 1.35 -2.28
CA ASP A 37 14.16 0.13 -1.50
C ASP A 37 13.15 -0.83 -2.16
N GLU A 38 13.67 -1.92 -2.73
CA GLU A 38 12.87 -2.98 -3.33
C GLU A 38 11.92 -3.67 -2.33
N GLY A 39 12.22 -3.61 -1.02
CA GLY A 39 11.33 -4.08 0.04
C GLY A 39 10.02 -3.31 0.13
N CYS A 40 9.98 -2.08 -0.38
CA CYS A 40 8.77 -1.25 -0.47
C CYS A 40 7.96 -1.51 -1.75
N ARG A 41 8.53 -2.21 -2.74
CA ARG A 41 7.86 -2.45 -4.02
C ARG A 41 6.52 -3.17 -3.90
N PRO A 42 6.39 -4.26 -3.12
CA PRO A 42 5.15 -5.03 -3.08
C PRO A 42 3.96 -4.20 -2.62
N VAL A 43 4.14 -3.38 -1.57
CA VAL A 43 3.06 -2.56 -1.02
C VAL A 43 2.71 -1.40 -1.97
N LEU A 44 3.70 -0.75 -2.58
CA LEU A 44 3.47 0.34 -3.53
C LEU A 44 2.76 -0.17 -4.79
N ALA A 45 3.09 -1.38 -5.25
CA ALA A 45 2.41 -2.02 -6.36
C ALA A 45 0.97 -2.41 -6.00
N ALA A 46 0.73 -2.87 -4.76
CA ALA A 46 -0.61 -3.17 -4.28
C ALA A 46 -1.48 -1.91 -4.18
N LEU A 47 -0.93 -0.81 -3.63
CA LEU A 47 -1.59 0.49 -3.59
C LEU A 47 -1.90 1.03 -4.99
N ASP A 48 -0.93 0.99 -5.90
CA ASP A 48 -1.16 1.45 -7.28
C ASP A 48 -2.25 0.64 -7.99
N ARG A 49 -2.35 -0.67 -7.75
CA ARG A 49 -3.45 -1.50 -8.29
C ARG A 49 -4.80 -1.20 -7.65
N ALA A 50 -4.84 -1.01 -6.33
CA ALA A 50 -6.07 -0.75 -5.59
C ALA A 50 -6.68 0.63 -5.93
N LEU A 51 -5.81 1.63 -6.12
CA LEU A 51 -6.21 3.02 -6.37
C LEU A 51 -6.36 3.35 -7.86
N SER A 52 -5.99 2.43 -8.75
CA SER A 52 -6.15 2.64 -10.19
C SER A 52 -7.43 2.00 -10.73
N PRO A 53 -8.13 2.66 -11.66
CA PRO A 53 -9.15 1.99 -12.45
C PRO A 53 -8.53 0.79 -13.18
N ALA A 54 -9.31 -0.29 -13.30
CA ALA A 54 -8.83 -1.59 -13.75
C ALA A 54 -7.97 -1.50 -15.03
N GLY A 55 -6.69 -1.85 -14.91
CA GLY A 55 -5.73 -1.88 -16.01
C GLY A 55 -4.97 -0.57 -16.31
N SER A 56 -5.20 0.51 -15.55
CA SER A 56 -4.49 1.80 -15.75
C SER A 56 -3.38 2.08 -14.73
N GLY A 57 -3.07 1.12 -13.84
CA GLY A 57 -2.00 1.26 -12.86
C GLY A 57 -0.61 1.18 -13.50
N THR A 58 0.36 1.90 -12.93
CA THR A 58 1.78 1.79 -13.32
C THR A 58 2.32 0.36 -13.09
N ALA A 59 1.81 -0.33 -12.07
CA ALA A 59 2.06 -1.74 -11.78
C ALA A 59 1.48 -2.71 -12.82
N ALA A 60 0.64 -2.24 -13.76
CA ALA A 60 0.14 -3.05 -14.87
C ALA A 60 1.15 -3.10 -16.04
N SER A 61 2.11 -2.17 -16.10
CA SER A 61 3.11 -2.09 -17.17
C SER A 61 4.31 -3.04 -16.98
N GLY A 62 4.29 -3.93 -15.99
CA GLY A 62 5.35 -4.90 -15.72
C GLY A 62 5.88 -4.80 -14.29
N ASP A 63 7.18 -4.61 -14.14
CA ASP A 63 7.89 -4.53 -12.85
C ASP A 63 8.47 -3.12 -12.62
N PRO A 64 7.63 -2.11 -12.32
CA PRO A 64 8.10 -0.75 -12.13
C PRO A 64 8.92 -0.62 -10.84
N ALA A 65 9.95 0.21 -10.88
CA ALA A 65 10.75 0.55 -9.71
C ALA A 65 9.89 1.23 -8.62
N PRO A 66 10.25 1.11 -7.33
CA PRO A 66 9.49 1.71 -6.23
C PRO A 66 9.27 3.23 -6.42
N VAL A 67 10.29 3.96 -6.89
CA VAL A 67 10.18 5.40 -7.20
C VAL A 67 9.12 5.73 -8.25
N MET A 68 8.91 4.87 -9.25
CA MET A 68 7.88 5.08 -10.28
C MET A 68 6.48 4.93 -9.69
N LEU A 69 6.29 3.91 -8.85
CA LEU A 69 5.04 3.66 -8.15
C LEU A 69 4.73 4.78 -7.16
N LEU A 70 5.73 5.23 -6.39
CA LEU A 70 5.60 6.36 -5.47
C LEU A 70 5.22 7.65 -6.22
N ARG A 71 5.88 7.94 -7.35
CA ARG A 71 5.55 9.13 -8.15
C ARG A 71 4.12 9.08 -8.69
N ALA A 72 3.66 7.91 -9.11
CA ALA A 72 2.28 7.72 -9.56
C ALA A 72 1.28 7.87 -8.40
N LEU A 73 1.63 7.41 -7.19
CA LEU A 73 0.82 7.59 -5.98
C LEU A 73 0.70 9.06 -5.60
N VAL A 74 1.83 9.79 -5.56
CA VAL A 74 1.87 11.24 -5.29
C VAL A 74 1.05 12.02 -6.32
N ALA A 75 1.14 11.66 -7.60
CA ALA A 75 0.34 12.28 -8.65
C ALA A 75 -1.18 12.08 -8.43
N ARG A 76 -1.59 10.90 -7.94
CA ARG A 76 -3.00 10.63 -7.60
C ARG A 76 -3.46 11.40 -6.36
N LEU A 77 -2.62 11.47 -5.32
CA LEU A 77 -2.88 12.29 -4.13
C LEU A 77 -3.05 13.77 -4.47
N ALA A 78 -2.24 14.28 -5.41
CA ALA A 78 -2.37 15.66 -5.87
C ALA A 78 -3.67 15.88 -6.66
N ALA A 79 -4.17 14.88 -7.39
CA ALA A 79 -5.42 14.95 -8.13
C ALA A 79 -6.66 14.75 -7.24
N ASP A 80 -6.55 13.90 -6.21
CA ASP A 80 -7.58 13.62 -5.21
C ASP A 80 -6.96 13.51 -3.80
N PRO A 81 -6.93 14.63 -3.05
CA PRO A 81 -6.39 14.66 -1.69
C PRO A 81 -7.15 13.79 -0.68
N ALA A 82 -8.40 13.41 -0.98
CA ALA A 82 -9.19 12.57 -0.06
C ALA A 82 -8.58 11.17 0.08
N LEU A 83 -7.91 10.67 -0.96
CA LEU A 83 -7.15 9.41 -0.92
C LEU A 83 -6.09 9.43 0.19
N GLY A 84 -5.52 10.60 0.48
CA GLY A 84 -4.49 10.77 1.50
C GLY A 84 -4.93 10.44 2.92
N GLN A 85 -6.23 10.41 3.18
CA GLN A 85 -6.80 10.09 4.50
C GLN A 85 -7.18 8.60 4.64
N MET A 86 -7.16 7.84 3.54
CA MET A 86 -7.49 6.41 3.58
C MET A 86 -6.38 5.63 4.26
N ARG A 87 -6.75 4.64 5.06
CA ARG A 87 -5.77 3.75 5.72
C ARG A 87 -5.31 2.67 4.77
N LEU A 88 -4.07 2.22 4.95
CA LEU A 88 -3.47 1.13 4.19
C LEU A 88 -4.33 -0.14 4.25
N ALA A 89 -4.85 -0.48 5.44
CA ALA A 89 -5.75 -1.61 5.63
C ALA A 89 -7.06 -1.49 4.81
N GLU A 90 -7.64 -0.29 4.74
CA GLU A 90 -8.89 -0.04 4.02
C GLU A 90 -8.69 -0.17 2.51
N VAL A 91 -7.60 0.41 2.00
CA VAL A 91 -7.26 0.40 0.57
C VAL A 91 -6.94 -1.02 0.09
N LEU A 92 -6.20 -1.78 0.89
CA LEU A 92 -5.77 -3.13 0.54
C LEU A 92 -6.78 -4.21 0.93
N GLY A 93 -7.92 -3.85 1.53
CA GLY A 93 -8.94 -4.80 1.97
C GLY A 93 -8.45 -5.75 3.07
N ILE A 94 -7.50 -5.31 3.89
CA ILE A 94 -6.98 -6.06 5.03
C ILE A 94 -8.06 -6.06 6.09
N ARG A 95 -8.80 -7.17 6.16
CA ARG A 95 -9.82 -7.34 7.18
C ARG A 95 -9.10 -7.43 8.53
N ALA A 96 -9.15 -6.37 9.33
CA ALA A 96 -8.96 -6.50 10.76
C ALA A 96 -9.96 -7.59 11.21
N GLY A 97 -9.44 -8.71 11.70
CA GLY A 97 -10.26 -9.88 12.01
C GLY A 97 -11.38 -9.50 12.96
N VAL A 98 -12.59 -9.32 12.44
CA VAL A 98 -13.81 -9.40 13.23
C VAL A 98 -13.96 -10.87 13.59
N HIS A 99 -13.33 -11.27 14.69
CA HIS A 99 -13.71 -12.47 15.42
C HIS A 99 -15.12 -12.20 15.97
N GLU A 100 -16.12 -12.54 15.15
CA GLU A 100 -17.51 -12.59 15.57
C GLU A 100 -17.61 -13.72 16.63
N LEU A 101 -17.75 -13.33 17.90
CA LEU A 101 -18.14 -14.22 18.98
C LEU A 101 -19.60 -14.61 18.77
N VAL A 102 -19.83 -15.86 18.38
CA VAL A 102 -21.10 -16.58 18.58
C VAL A 102 -20.81 -17.84 19.38
#